data_AF-J1GU17-F1
#
_entry.id   AF-J1GU17-F1
#
_cell.length_a   1.000
_cell.length_b   1.000
_cell.length_c   1.000
_cell.angle_alpha   90.00
_cell.angle_beta   90.00
_cell.angle_gamma   90.00
#
_symmetry.space_group_name_H-M   'P 1'
#
loop_
_entity.id
_entity.type
_entity.pdbx_description
1 polymer ?
#
loop_
_entity_poly.entity_id
_entity_poly.type
_entity_poly.pdbx_seq_one_letter_code
_entity_poly.pdbx_strand_id
1 'polypeptide(L)'
;MVEAWRREDDGSFHLPGHLLDEAGRAFRYGGRAALLGLGGSPDEQNLDAWLWAAALAHRDDPLAGWLADAYESMKRACATTPLTWSVYDRGAALRPLLGLPPAAKDAPRGRVDSAGAWTLTADGYSTAITWDPAACADIQAEARLVRALPYDDGHYERIRARLDILSGVYDAVAEDLRVVRPGAPKDPLSSAPHVVADVQRALGLPQDAARYWLQILALADPTDANIHTWNTWTRKQRLKATGPLLEAGLLVQAKRARAGRTAFLPGGWQEATSPHKPMEVWKAPFYDLLNTPKVTPRHHTVTPLTTLATLYEDAWHRYTTGDTPGYTELRTTPYRRR
;
A
#
# COMPACT_ATOMS: atom_id res chain seq x y z
N MET A 1 -22.02 5.82 -23.09
CA MET A 1 -22.78 6.19 -21.88
C MET A 1 -22.15 5.38 -20.76
N VAL A 2 -21.12 5.95 -20.12
CA VAL A 2 -20.40 5.29 -19.03
C VAL A 2 -21.31 5.38 -17.82
N GLU A 3 -21.55 4.27 -17.10
CA GLU A 3 -22.19 4.25 -15.78
C GLU A 3 -21.31 4.99 -14.76
N ALA A 4 -21.13 6.29 -15.00
CA ALA A 4 -20.22 7.15 -14.29
C ALA A 4 -20.87 7.61 -13.00
N TRP A 5 -20.32 7.12 -11.88
CA TRP A 5 -20.14 7.87 -10.64
C TRP A 5 -21.25 8.88 -10.32
N ARG A 6 -22.41 8.39 -9.87
CA ARG A 6 -23.46 9.28 -9.38
C ARG A 6 -23.42 9.33 -7.86
N ARG A 7 -23.18 10.54 -7.34
CA ARG A 7 -23.70 10.93 -6.03
C ARG A 7 -25.20 11.11 -6.24
N GLU A 8 -25.99 10.20 -5.69
CA GLU A 8 -27.45 10.36 -5.71
C GLU A 8 -27.85 11.51 -4.77
N ASP A 9 -29.07 12.03 -4.94
CA ASP A 9 -29.57 13.14 -4.14
C ASP A 9 -29.65 12.79 -2.63
N ASP A 10 -29.63 11.49 -2.30
CA ASP A 10 -29.60 10.96 -0.93
C ASP A 10 -28.18 10.86 -0.32
N GLY A 11 -27.15 11.23 -1.08
CA GLY A 11 -25.75 11.17 -0.66
C GLY A 11 -25.08 9.79 -0.80
N SER A 12 -25.77 8.79 -1.37
CA SER A 12 -25.19 7.49 -1.69
C SER A 12 -24.28 7.54 -2.92
N PHE A 13 -23.30 6.63 -2.96
CA PHE A 13 -22.34 6.51 -4.06
C PHE A 13 -22.41 5.11 -4.66
N HIS A 14 -22.58 5.03 -5.98
CA HIS A 14 -22.47 3.78 -6.73
C HIS A 14 -21.07 3.64 -7.35
N LEU A 15 -20.35 2.59 -6.96
CA LEU A 15 -19.07 2.24 -7.55
C LEU A 15 -19.28 1.52 -8.90
N PRO A 16 -18.51 1.87 -9.95
CA PRO A 16 -18.59 1.19 -11.24
C PRO A 16 -18.29 -0.31 -11.12
N GLY A 17 -19.07 -1.13 -11.84
CA GLY A 17 -18.90 -2.58 -11.84
C GLY A 17 -17.48 -3.03 -12.21
N HIS A 18 -16.84 -2.34 -13.17
CA HIS A 18 -15.48 -2.68 -13.59
C HIS A 18 -14.44 -2.50 -12.46
N LEU A 19 -14.57 -1.48 -11.62
CA LEU A 19 -13.66 -1.24 -10.49
C LEU A 19 -13.88 -2.31 -9.41
N LEU A 20 -15.13 -2.67 -9.14
CA LEU A 20 -15.47 -3.75 -8.20
C LEU A 20 -14.91 -5.11 -8.67
N ASP A 21 -14.97 -5.38 -9.96
CA ASP A 21 -14.41 -6.59 -10.55
C ASP A 21 -12.88 -6.59 -10.52
N GLU A 22 -12.26 -5.42 -10.70
CA GLU A 22 -10.81 -5.26 -10.56
C GLU A 22 -10.35 -5.47 -9.11
N ALA A 23 -11.08 -4.92 -8.14
CA ALA A 23 -10.85 -5.18 -6.72
C ALA A 23 -11.00 -6.68 -6.39
N GLY A 24 -11.99 -7.35 -6.97
CA GLY A 24 -12.17 -8.80 -6.83
C GLY A 24 -10.99 -9.64 -7.34
N ARG A 25 -10.20 -9.10 -8.28
CA ARG A 25 -9.00 -9.76 -8.83
C ARG A 25 -7.70 -9.33 -8.15
N ALA A 26 -7.64 -8.11 -7.62
CA ALA A 26 -6.42 -7.54 -7.04
C ALA A 26 -6.14 -8.08 -5.62
N PHE A 27 -7.19 -8.39 -4.86
CA PHE A 27 -7.10 -8.87 -3.48
C PHE A 27 -7.13 -10.38 -3.41
N ARG A 28 -6.43 -10.96 -2.42
CA ARG A 28 -6.45 -12.41 -2.22
C ARG A 28 -7.83 -12.89 -1.80
N TYR A 29 -8.51 -12.12 -0.95
CA TYR A 29 -9.87 -12.34 -0.49
C TYR A 29 -10.57 -11.00 -0.28
N GLY A 30 -11.89 -10.97 -0.38
CA GLY A 30 -12.71 -9.86 0.14
C GLY A 30 -12.61 -8.50 -0.57
N GLY A 31 -11.78 -8.33 -1.61
CA GLY A 31 -11.52 -7.01 -2.22
C GLY A 31 -12.77 -6.23 -2.64
N ARG A 32 -13.74 -6.92 -3.27
CA ARG A 32 -15.03 -6.30 -3.64
C ARG A 32 -15.81 -5.81 -2.41
N ALA A 33 -15.87 -6.61 -1.35
CA ALA A 33 -16.59 -6.26 -0.12
C ALA A 33 -15.89 -5.12 0.64
N ALA A 34 -14.55 -5.17 0.72
CA ALA A 34 -13.75 -4.12 1.34
C ALA A 34 -13.92 -2.77 0.62
N LEU A 35 -13.95 -2.78 -0.72
CA LEU A 35 -14.18 -1.57 -1.50
C LEU A 35 -15.60 -1.01 -1.34
N LEU A 36 -16.64 -1.88 -1.34
CA LEU A 36 -18.02 -1.47 -1.05
C LEU A 36 -18.17 -0.86 0.35
N GLY A 37 -17.43 -1.39 1.34
CA GLY A 37 -17.45 -0.91 2.71
C GLY A 37 -17.02 0.55 2.87
N LEU A 38 -16.26 1.11 1.92
CA LEU A 38 -15.90 2.54 1.91
C LEU A 38 -17.10 3.48 1.81
N GLY A 39 -18.22 3.02 1.23
CA GLY A 39 -19.45 3.82 1.13
C GLY A 39 -20.32 3.82 2.40
N GLY A 40 -19.97 3.01 3.41
CA GLY A 40 -20.71 2.90 4.67
C GLY A 40 -20.03 3.65 5.82
N SER A 41 -19.69 2.91 6.87
CA SER A 41 -18.89 3.39 8.00
C SER A 41 -17.50 2.75 7.94
N PRO A 42 -16.61 3.22 7.04
CA PRO A 42 -15.31 2.60 6.85
C PRO A 42 -14.48 2.63 8.13
N ASP A 43 -13.70 1.57 8.34
CA ASP A 43 -12.74 1.45 9.44
C ASP A 43 -11.39 0.94 8.92
N GLU A 44 -10.49 0.53 9.83
CA GLU A 44 -9.17 0.01 9.48
C GLU A 44 -9.19 -1.18 8.50
N GLN A 45 -10.28 -1.94 8.44
CA GLN A 45 -10.40 -3.10 7.55
C GLN A 45 -10.59 -2.67 6.09
N ASN A 46 -10.98 -1.42 5.85
CA ASN A 46 -11.13 -0.87 4.51
C ASN A 46 -9.85 -0.17 4.00
N LEU A 47 -8.82 -0.03 4.83
CA LEU A 47 -7.59 0.71 4.51
C LEU A 47 -6.95 0.24 3.19
N ASP A 48 -6.78 -1.07 3.03
CA ASP A 48 -6.09 -1.63 1.86
C ASP A 48 -6.88 -1.41 0.57
N ALA A 49 -8.22 -1.50 0.64
CA ALA A 49 -9.11 -1.19 -0.47
C ALA A 49 -9.05 0.30 -0.83
N TRP A 50 -8.98 1.17 0.18
CA TRP A 50 -8.82 2.60 -0.02
C TRP A 50 -7.47 2.95 -0.66
N LEU A 51 -6.34 2.43 -0.14
CA LEU A 51 -5.01 2.65 -0.71
C LEU A 51 -4.94 2.18 -2.16
N TRP A 52 -5.46 0.98 -2.43
CA TRP A 52 -5.52 0.42 -3.77
C TRP A 52 -6.34 1.31 -4.73
N ALA A 53 -7.53 1.75 -4.32
CA ALA A 53 -8.37 2.62 -5.14
C ALA A 53 -7.74 4.02 -5.32
N ALA A 54 -7.13 4.59 -4.28
CA ALA A 54 -6.46 5.88 -4.33
C ALA A 54 -5.29 5.91 -5.33
N ALA A 55 -4.58 4.79 -5.46
CA ALA A 55 -3.49 4.63 -6.43
C ALA A 55 -3.98 4.52 -7.89
N LEU A 56 -5.27 4.22 -8.12
CA LEU A 56 -5.89 4.09 -9.44
C LEU A 56 -6.73 5.31 -9.84
N ALA A 57 -7.28 6.03 -8.85
CA ALA A 57 -8.24 7.10 -9.07
C ALA A 57 -7.65 8.26 -9.88
N HIS A 58 -8.21 8.51 -11.06
CA HIS A 58 -7.93 9.72 -11.82
C HIS A 58 -8.25 10.97 -10.98
N ARG A 59 -7.34 11.95 -10.98
CA ARG A 59 -7.46 13.12 -10.11
C ARG A 59 -8.40 14.20 -10.65
N ASP A 60 -8.81 14.05 -11.90
CA ASP A 60 -9.87 14.78 -12.58
C ASP A 60 -11.23 14.05 -12.52
N ASP A 61 -11.31 12.89 -11.85
CA ASP A 61 -12.55 12.11 -11.63
C ASP A 61 -13.13 12.37 -10.23
N PRO A 62 -14.48 12.52 -10.08
CA PRO A 62 -15.14 12.64 -8.78
C PRO A 62 -14.79 11.56 -7.75
N LEU A 63 -14.39 10.36 -8.19
CA LEU A 63 -13.90 9.29 -7.33
C LEU A 63 -12.78 9.76 -6.40
N ALA A 64 -11.86 10.60 -6.87
CA ALA A 64 -10.73 11.04 -6.06
C ALA A 64 -11.20 11.84 -4.83
N GLY A 65 -12.10 12.80 -5.03
CA GLY A 65 -12.71 13.55 -3.94
C GLY A 65 -13.49 12.66 -2.96
N TRP A 66 -14.27 11.71 -3.49
CA TRP A 66 -15.00 10.75 -2.65
C TRP A 66 -14.06 9.87 -1.81
N LEU A 67 -12.97 9.37 -2.38
CA LEU A 67 -11.97 8.59 -1.65
C LEU A 67 -11.31 9.42 -0.54
N ALA A 68 -11.05 10.71 -0.78
CA ALA A 68 -10.53 11.60 0.25
C ALA A 68 -11.53 11.74 1.41
N ASP A 69 -12.83 11.87 1.13
CA ASP A 69 -13.88 11.95 2.15
C ASP A 69 -14.12 10.62 2.88
N ALA A 70 -13.97 9.49 2.18
CA ALA A 70 -14.02 8.15 2.76
C ALA A 70 -12.88 7.94 3.77
N TYR A 71 -11.67 8.42 3.47
CA TYR A 71 -10.54 8.39 4.41
C TYR A 71 -10.80 9.22 5.67
N GLU A 72 -11.34 10.43 5.52
CA GLU A 72 -11.73 11.25 6.67
C GLU A 72 -12.80 10.57 7.54
N SER A 73 -13.74 9.87 6.91
CA SER A 73 -14.75 9.08 7.62
C SER A 73 -14.13 7.88 8.35
N MET A 74 -13.14 7.24 7.72
CA MET A 74 -12.37 6.14 8.31
C MET A 74 -11.56 6.61 9.53
N LYS A 75 -10.88 7.76 9.44
CA LYS A 75 -10.18 8.39 10.58
C LYS A 75 -11.13 8.66 11.74
N ARG A 76 -12.31 9.24 11.47
CA ARG A 76 -13.34 9.49 12.50
C ARG A 76 -13.84 8.21 13.16
N ALA A 77 -14.12 7.16 12.38
CA ALA A 77 -14.57 5.88 12.94
C ALA A 77 -13.49 5.26 13.83
N CYS A 78 -12.24 5.24 13.36
CA CYS A 78 -11.08 4.75 14.11
C CYS A 78 -10.84 5.52 15.43
N ALA A 79 -11.12 6.82 15.45
CA ALA A 79 -10.90 7.68 16.60
C ALA A 79 -12.00 7.59 17.68
N THR A 80 -13.16 7.01 17.36
CA THR A 80 -14.35 7.05 18.24
C THR A 80 -14.84 5.68 18.70
N THR A 81 -14.45 4.61 17.99
CA THR A 81 -14.95 3.26 18.28
C THR A 81 -13.86 2.40 18.92
N PRO A 82 -14.06 1.79 20.09
CA PRO A 82 -13.11 0.83 20.65
C PRO A 82 -12.90 -0.39 19.72
N LEU A 83 -11.66 -0.86 19.59
CA LEU A 83 -11.33 -2.07 18.85
C LEU A 83 -11.30 -3.25 19.82
N THR A 84 -12.08 -4.31 19.56
CA THR A 84 -12.09 -5.52 20.42
C THR A 84 -11.84 -6.78 19.62
N TRP A 85 -11.00 -7.67 20.16
CA TRP A 85 -10.73 -9.00 19.61
C TRP A 85 -10.41 -9.99 20.73
N SER A 86 -10.27 -11.27 20.40
CA SER A 86 -9.95 -12.32 21.38
C SER A 86 -8.65 -13.03 20.99
N VAL A 87 -7.80 -13.29 21.98
CA VAL A 87 -6.56 -14.05 21.81
C VAL A 87 -6.54 -15.28 22.70
N TYR A 88 -6.05 -16.40 22.15
CA TYR A 88 -5.95 -17.68 22.86
C TYR A 88 -4.68 -17.82 23.71
N ASP A 89 -3.64 -17.04 23.37
CA ASP A 89 -2.39 -16.98 24.14
C ASP A 89 -2.54 -16.17 25.44
N ARG A 90 -3.74 -15.69 25.73
CA ARG A 90 -4.07 -14.83 26.87
C ARG A 90 -3.22 -13.55 26.91
N GLY A 91 -2.89 -13.00 25.74
CA GLY A 91 -2.13 -11.76 25.61
C GLY A 91 -0.68 -11.92 26.04
N ALA A 92 -0.08 -13.10 25.83
CA ALA A 92 1.29 -13.40 26.26
C ALA A 92 2.32 -12.44 25.63
N ALA A 93 2.11 -12.02 24.38
CA ALA A 93 2.97 -11.03 23.72
C ALA A 93 2.68 -9.59 24.17
N LEU A 94 1.43 -9.25 24.45
CA LEU A 94 0.98 -7.89 24.74
C LEU A 94 1.21 -7.50 26.21
N ARG A 95 0.90 -8.38 27.17
CA ARG A 95 0.99 -8.09 28.62
C ARG A 95 2.36 -7.54 29.04
N PRO A 96 3.51 -8.12 28.63
CA PRO A 96 4.82 -7.58 28.99
C PRO A 96 5.07 -6.17 28.44
N LEU A 97 4.58 -5.87 27.24
CA LEU A 97 4.73 -4.54 26.63
C LEU A 97 3.92 -3.47 27.38
N LEU A 98 2.81 -3.88 28.00
CA LEU A 98 1.97 -3.02 28.83
C LEU A 98 2.44 -2.95 30.30
N GLY A 99 3.51 -3.66 30.67
CA GLY A 99 3.93 -3.78 32.07
C GLY A 99 2.96 -4.58 32.95
N LEU A 100 2.07 -5.36 32.34
CA LEU A 100 1.09 -6.20 33.04
C LEU A 100 1.72 -7.56 33.41
N PRO A 101 1.30 -8.16 34.54
CA PRO A 101 1.76 -9.49 34.92
C PRO A 101 1.31 -10.54 33.89
N PRO A 102 2.05 -11.65 33.75
CA PRO A 102 1.61 -12.79 32.94
C PRO A 102 0.23 -13.28 33.36
N ALA A 103 -0.56 -13.75 32.38
CA ALA A 103 -1.89 -14.28 32.66
C ALA A 103 -1.81 -15.55 33.52
N ALA A 104 -2.52 -15.57 34.65
CA ALA A 104 -2.66 -16.77 35.46
C ALA A 104 -3.47 -17.84 34.69
N LYS A 105 -3.04 -19.11 34.79
CA LYS A 105 -3.70 -20.20 34.04
C LYS A 105 -5.15 -20.44 34.48
N ASP A 106 -5.44 -20.09 35.71
CA ASP A 106 -6.66 -20.25 36.48
C ASP A 106 -7.35 -18.91 36.78
N ALA A 107 -7.02 -17.85 36.04
CA ALA A 107 -7.68 -16.56 36.18
C ALA A 107 -9.20 -16.71 36.05
N PRO A 108 -9.99 -16.18 37.00
CA PRO A 108 -11.45 -16.30 36.93
C PRO A 108 -11.99 -15.56 35.71
N ARG A 109 -13.02 -16.12 35.09
CA ARG A 109 -13.74 -15.46 34.00
C ARG A 109 -14.23 -14.08 34.46
N GLY A 110 -14.02 -13.07 33.62
CA GLY A 110 -14.34 -11.68 33.93
C GLY A 110 -13.25 -10.93 34.70
N ARG A 111 -12.11 -11.55 35.03
CA ARG A 111 -10.95 -10.81 35.54
C ARG A 111 -10.50 -9.79 34.48
N VAL A 112 -10.35 -8.54 34.90
CA VAL A 112 -9.91 -7.43 34.05
C VAL A 112 -8.53 -6.95 34.52
N ASP A 113 -7.59 -6.83 33.59
CA ASP A 113 -6.34 -6.09 33.77
C ASP A 113 -6.30 -4.97 32.71
N SER A 114 -5.95 -3.74 33.10
CA SER A 114 -5.94 -2.58 32.19
C SER A 114 -4.64 -1.79 32.30
N ALA A 115 -4.21 -1.20 31.18
CA ALA A 115 -3.04 -0.33 31.10
C ALA A 115 -3.24 0.70 29.97
N GLY A 116 -3.35 1.98 30.32
CA GLY A 116 -3.60 3.04 29.34
C GLY A 116 -4.87 2.79 28.54
N ALA A 117 -4.76 2.80 27.21
CA ALA A 117 -5.86 2.51 26.28
C ALA A 117 -6.30 1.04 26.24
N TRP A 118 -5.59 0.14 26.93
CA TRP A 118 -5.78 -1.30 26.80
C TRP A 118 -6.54 -1.90 27.98
N THR A 119 -7.49 -2.78 27.67
CA THR A 119 -8.22 -3.59 28.63
C THR A 119 -8.19 -5.06 28.21
N LEU A 120 -7.80 -5.93 29.11
CA LEU A 120 -7.69 -7.37 28.92
C LEU A 120 -8.64 -8.10 29.87
N THR A 121 -9.67 -8.72 29.32
CA THR A 121 -10.70 -9.43 30.09
C THR A 121 -10.57 -10.94 29.89
N ALA A 122 -10.33 -11.70 30.95
CA ALA A 122 -10.25 -13.15 30.90
C ALA A 122 -11.62 -13.75 30.54
N ASP A 123 -11.67 -14.55 29.47
CA ASP A 123 -12.89 -15.23 29.00
C ASP A 123 -12.74 -16.77 29.04
N GLY A 124 -12.24 -17.26 30.18
CA GLY A 124 -11.96 -18.69 30.38
C GLY A 124 -10.72 -19.16 29.61
N TYR A 125 -10.91 -19.60 28.36
CA TYR A 125 -9.82 -20.14 27.53
C TYR A 125 -9.12 -19.08 26.65
N SER A 126 -9.68 -17.87 26.55
CA SER A 126 -9.12 -16.75 25.81
C SER A 126 -9.05 -15.49 26.67
N THR A 127 -8.50 -14.42 26.10
CA THR A 127 -8.59 -13.06 26.66
C THR A 127 -9.16 -12.15 25.60
N ALA A 128 -10.26 -11.48 25.93
CA ALA A 128 -10.78 -10.38 25.13
C ALA A 128 -9.87 -9.16 25.36
N ILE A 129 -9.29 -8.64 24.29
CA ILE A 129 -8.49 -7.42 24.29
C ILE A 129 -9.35 -6.32 23.70
N THR A 130 -9.45 -5.21 24.41
CA THR A 130 -10.04 -3.97 23.92
C THR A 130 -8.99 -2.87 23.93
N TRP A 131 -8.87 -2.15 22.82
CA TRP A 131 -8.13 -0.90 22.73
C TRP A 131 -9.12 0.25 22.52
N ASP A 132 -9.10 1.23 23.42
CA ASP A 132 -10.00 2.38 23.39
C ASP A 132 -9.26 3.65 22.90
N PRO A 133 -9.60 4.19 21.71
CA PRO A 133 -8.96 5.41 21.22
C PRO A 133 -9.19 6.62 22.14
N ALA A 134 -10.32 6.68 22.87
CA ALA A 134 -10.61 7.81 23.76
C ALA A 134 -9.71 7.85 24.99
N ALA A 135 -9.13 6.69 25.38
CA ALA A 135 -8.18 6.56 26.48
C ALA A 135 -6.71 6.67 26.03
N CYS A 136 -6.45 6.83 24.73
CA CYS A 136 -5.11 6.95 24.17
C CYS A 136 -4.52 8.35 24.36
N ALA A 137 -3.50 8.48 25.21
CA ALA A 137 -2.83 9.75 25.47
C ALA A 137 -1.78 10.13 24.40
N ASP A 138 -1.10 9.13 23.81
CA ASP A 138 -0.05 9.33 22.80
C ASP A 138 -0.16 8.22 21.73
N ILE A 139 -0.74 8.58 20.58
CA ILE A 139 -0.94 7.65 19.46
C ILE A 139 0.38 7.11 18.90
N GLN A 140 1.45 7.91 18.97
CA GLN A 140 2.77 7.53 18.45
C GLN A 140 3.44 6.53 19.40
N ALA A 141 3.23 6.66 20.71
CA ALA A 141 3.67 5.65 21.68
C ALA A 141 2.93 4.32 21.47
N GLU A 142 1.62 4.36 21.23
CA GLU A 142 0.84 3.17 20.90
C GLU A 142 1.32 2.51 19.60
N ALA A 143 1.58 3.30 18.56
CA ALA A 143 2.11 2.81 17.29
C ALA A 143 3.48 2.11 17.48
N ARG A 144 4.37 2.67 18.31
CA ARG A 144 5.67 2.04 18.64
C ARG A 144 5.48 0.74 19.44
N LEU A 145 4.56 0.72 20.41
CA LEU A 145 4.25 -0.46 21.21
C LEU A 145 3.75 -1.59 20.33
N VAL A 146 2.75 -1.32 19.50
CA VAL A 146 2.17 -2.33 18.60
C VAL A 146 3.20 -2.78 17.56
N ARG A 147 4.11 -1.89 17.12
CA ARG A 147 5.22 -2.26 16.23
C ARG A 147 6.11 -3.36 16.79
N ALA A 148 6.29 -3.43 18.11
CA ALA A 148 7.08 -4.44 18.80
C ALA A 148 6.38 -5.81 18.93
N LEU A 149 5.07 -5.89 18.68
CA LEU A 149 4.35 -7.16 18.67
C LEU A 149 4.81 -8.03 17.49
N PRO A 150 4.71 -9.37 17.60
CA PRO A 150 4.96 -10.24 16.45
C PRO A 150 4.01 -9.90 15.30
N TYR A 151 4.47 -10.16 14.08
CA TYR A 151 3.59 -10.16 12.92
C TYR A 151 2.64 -11.36 13.03
N ASP A 152 1.34 -11.11 12.99
CA ASP A 152 0.32 -12.14 12.78
C ASP A 152 -0.66 -11.69 11.70
N ASP A 153 -1.18 -12.61 10.89
CA ASP A 153 -2.12 -12.29 9.81
C ASP A 153 -3.55 -12.12 10.36
N GLY A 154 -3.69 -11.33 11.44
CA GLY A 154 -4.88 -11.31 12.26
C GLY A 154 -5.05 -10.04 13.08
N HIS A 155 -5.02 -10.19 14.39
CA HIS A 155 -5.51 -9.15 15.29
C HIS A 155 -4.54 -7.97 15.41
N TYR A 156 -3.22 -8.22 15.41
CA TYR A 156 -2.26 -7.14 15.59
C TYR A 156 -2.15 -6.26 14.35
N GLU A 157 -2.39 -6.78 13.15
CA GLU A 157 -2.41 -5.96 11.93
C GLU A 157 -3.60 -4.99 11.89
N ARG A 158 -4.76 -5.38 12.45
CA ARG A 158 -5.91 -4.46 12.56
C ARG A 158 -5.58 -3.25 13.43
N ILE A 159 -5.01 -3.45 14.62
CA ILE A 159 -4.64 -2.32 15.48
C ILE A 159 -3.47 -1.53 14.87
N ARG A 160 -2.52 -2.16 14.15
CA ARG A 160 -1.49 -1.42 13.39
C ARG A 160 -2.09 -0.50 12.34
N ALA A 161 -2.96 -1.03 11.48
CA ALA A 161 -3.65 -0.25 10.45
C ALA A 161 -4.42 0.93 11.07
N ARG A 162 -5.13 0.68 12.18
CA ARG A 162 -5.83 1.73 12.91
C ARG A 162 -4.89 2.81 13.45
N LEU A 163 -3.78 2.42 14.07
CA LEU A 163 -2.80 3.36 14.60
C LEU A 163 -2.08 4.14 13.50
N ASP A 164 -1.79 3.53 12.35
CA ASP A 164 -1.21 4.23 11.20
C ASP A 164 -2.20 5.24 10.60
N ILE A 165 -3.50 4.92 10.53
CA ILE A 165 -4.57 5.86 10.15
C ILE A 165 -4.63 7.05 11.11
N LEU A 166 -4.65 6.79 12.42
CA LEU A 166 -4.76 7.84 13.45
C LEU A 166 -3.47 8.65 13.60
N SER A 167 -2.32 8.07 13.24
CA SER A 167 -1.02 8.74 13.23
C SER A 167 -0.79 9.59 11.98
N GLY A 168 -1.73 9.58 11.02
CA GLY A 168 -1.64 10.37 9.78
C GLY A 168 -0.66 9.81 8.74
N VAL A 169 -0.32 8.52 8.83
CA VAL A 169 0.65 7.89 7.90
C VAL A 169 0.24 8.05 6.43
N TYR A 170 -1.07 8.09 6.15
CA TYR A 170 -1.62 8.18 4.80
C TYR A 170 -2.23 9.54 4.46
N ASP A 171 -2.02 10.57 5.30
CA ASP A 171 -2.60 11.91 5.11
C ASP A 171 -2.16 12.51 3.76
N ALA A 172 -0.88 12.37 3.41
CA ALA A 172 -0.37 12.84 2.11
C ALA A 172 -1.07 12.19 0.91
N VAL A 173 -1.48 10.92 1.02
CA VAL A 173 -2.24 10.24 -0.05
C VAL A 173 -3.65 10.82 -0.15
N ALA A 174 -4.30 11.09 0.99
CA ALA A 174 -5.63 11.69 1.04
C ALA A 174 -5.64 13.15 0.54
N GLU A 175 -4.61 13.93 0.87
CA GLU A 175 -4.41 15.28 0.37
C GLU A 175 -4.19 15.28 -1.15
N ASP A 176 -3.35 14.37 -1.66
CA ASP A 176 -3.08 14.26 -3.10
C ASP A 176 -4.34 13.89 -3.91
N LEU A 177 -5.30 13.16 -3.33
CA LEU A 177 -6.58 12.89 -3.96
C LEU A 177 -7.43 14.15 -4.21
N ARG A 178 -7.18 15.23 -3.47
CA ARG A 178 -7.88 16.52 -3.67
C ARG A 178 -7.19 17.42 -4.70
N VAL A 179 -5.99 17.06 -5.15
CA VAL A 179 -5.23 17.83 -6.14
C VAL A 179 -5.65 17.47 -7.55
N VAL A 180 -6.44 18.34 -8.20
CA VAL A 180 -6.93 18.13 -9.57
C VAL A 180 -5.78 18.22 -10.57
N ARG A 181 -5.61 17.15 -11.36
CA ARG A 181 -4.66 17.09 -12.48
C ARG A 181 -5.12 16.07 -13.53
N PRO A 182 -4.84 16.30 -14.82
CA PRO A 182 -5.25 15.38 -15.87
C PRO A 182 -4.35 14.15 -15.96
N GLY A 183 -4.88 13.10 -16.58
CA GLY A 183 -4.11 11.90 -16.95
C GLY A 183 -4.10 10.82 -15.87
N ALA A 184 -3.57 9.66 -16.24
CA ALA A 184 -3.53 8.51 -15.33
C ALA A 184 -2.57 8.76 -14.16
N PRO A 185 -2.93 8.43 -12.91
CA PRO A 185 -2.04 8.68 -11.75
C PRO A 185 -0.67 7.99 -11.88
N LYS A 186 -0.65 6.80 -12.49
CA LYS A 186 0.55 5.98 -12.76
C LYS A 186 1.41 6.51 -13.93
N ASP A 187 1.01 7.61 -14.56
CA ASP A 187 1.84 8.35 -15.50
C ASP A 187 2.64 9.43 -14.74
N PRO A 188 3.98 9.37 -14.72
CA PRO A 188 4.78 10.38 -14.05
C PRO A 188 4.69 11.76 -14.72
N LEU A 189 4.20 11.90 -15.97
CA LEU A 189 3.89 13.24 -16.49
C LEU A 189 2.66 13.88 -15.82
N SER A 190 1.77 13.06 -15.25
CA SER A 190 0.65 13.53 -14.44
C SER A 190 1.09 13.72 -12.99
N SER A 191 1.65 12.68 -12.36
CA SER A 191 1.94 12.69 -10.92
C SER A 191 3.26 13.35 -10.52
N ALA A 192 4.27 13.35 -11.38
CA ALA A 192 5.62 13.81 -11.04
C ALA A 192 6.38 14.44 -12.23
N PRO A 193 5.80 15.43 -12.95
CA PRO A 193 6.38 15.94 -14.20
C PRO A 193 7.79 16.51 -14.02
N HIS A 194 8.10 17.05 -12.83
CA HIS A 194 9.42 17.55 -12.48
C HIS A 194 10.48 16.43 -12.43
N VAL A 195 10.15 15.25 -11.91
CA VAL A 195 11.05 14.08 -11.90
C VAL A 195 11.32 13.60 -13.33
N VAL A 196 10.32 13.63 -14.22
CA VAL A 196 10.54 13.32 -15.64
C VAL A 196 11.57 14.27 -16.24
N ALA A 197 11.43 15.58 -16.00
CA ALA A 197 12.38 16.58 -16.50
C ALA A 197 13.80 16.37 -15.95
N ASP A 198 13.93 16.00 -14.67
CA ASP A 198 15.23 15.71 -14.06
C ASP A 198 15.88 14.46 -14.66
N VAL A 199 15.12 13.40 -14.90
CA VAL A 199 15.61 12.20 -15.59
C VAL A 199 16.06 12.51 -17.01
N GLN A 200 15.30 13.30 -17.76
CA GLN A 200 15.70 13.73 -19.11
C GLN A 200 17.05 14.46 -19.08
N ARG A 201 17.21 15.40 -18.15
CA ARG A 201 18.44 16.21 -18.02
C ARG A 201 19.62 15.36 -17.59
N ALA A 202 19.46 14.53 -16.57
CA ALA A 202 20.55 13.76 -15.98
C ALA A 202 21.00 12.58 -16.85
N LEU A 203 20.08 11.93 -17.57
CA LEU A 203 20.38 10.74 -18.37
C LEU A 203 20.42 11.01 -19.89
N GLY A 204 20.16 12.25 -20.32
CA GLY A 204 20.14 12.62 -21.74
C GLY A 204 19.03 11.92 -22.54
N LEU A 205 17.92 11.58 -21.90
CA LEU A 205 16.83 10.78 -22.50
C LEU A 205 15.73 11.66 -23.11
N PRO A 206 15.09 11.21 -24.22
CA PRO A 206 13.82 11.77 -24.66
C PRO A 206 12.74 11.65 -23.59
N GLN A 207 11.76 12.57 -23.56
CA GLN A 207 10.71 12.62 -22.54
C GLN A 207 9.96 11.30 -22.37
N ASP A 208 9.54 10.68 -23.48
CA ASP A 208 8.84 9.39 -23.43
C ASP A 208 9.72 8.28 -22.84
N ALA A 209 11.02 8.27 -23.12
CA ALA A 209 11.95 7.30 -22.55
C ALA A 209 12.13 7.53 -21.03
N ALA A 210 12.31 8.79 -20.60
CA ALA A 210 12.39 9.15 -19.18
C ALA A 210 11.12 8.78 -18.41
N ARG A 211 9.95 9.10 -18.97
CA ARG A 211 8.62 8.75 -18.47
C ARG A 211 8.47 7.23 -18.31
N TYR A 212 8.77 6.47 -19.37
CA TYR A 212 8.67 5.01 -19.34
C TYR A 212 9.65 4.38 -18.34
N TRP A 213 10.87 4.91 -18.28
CA TRP A 213 11.88 4.44 -17.35
C TRP A 213 11.46 4.61 -15.89
N LEU A 214 10.91 5.77 -15.50
CA LEU A 214 10.38 5.98 -14.13
C LEU A 214 9.27 4.98 -13.78
N GLN A 215 8.36 4.70 -14.71
CA GLN A 215 7.31 3.68 -14.51
C GLN A 215 7.92 2.30 -14.28
N ILE A 216 8.96 1.93 -15.04
CA ILE A 216 9.65 0.65 -14.89
C ILE A 216 10.51 0.62 -13.62
N LEU A 217 11.08 1.76 -13.20
CA LEU A 217 11.93 1.90 -12.03
C LEU A 217 11.15 1.72 -10.74
N ALA A 218 9.95 2.30 -10.67
CA ALA A 218 9.20 2.45 -9.43
C ALA A 218 8.00 1.51 -9.30
N LEU A 219 7.20 1.33 -10.35
CA LEU A 219 5.91 0.62 -10.24
C LEU A 219 6.09 -0.90 -10.12
N ALA A 220 5.28 -1.53 -9.26
CA ALA A 220 5.27 -2.98 -9.02
C ALA A 220 4.88 -3.78 -10.28
N ASP A 221 3.84 -3.35 -11.00
CA ASP A 221 3.30 -4.11 -12.13
C ASP A 221 3.17 -3.34 -13.47
N PRO A 222 4.25 -2.76 -14.00
CA PRO A 222 4.25 -2.00 -15.25
C PRO A 222 4.19 -2.92 -16.48
N THR A 223 3.18 -3.78 -16.57
CA THR A 223 2.93 -4.66 -17.73
C THR A 223 2.75 -3.83 -19.01
N ASP A 224 3.00 -4.42 -20.18
CA ASP A 224 2.83 -3.71 -21.44
C ASP A 224 1.38 -3.19 -21.61
N ALA A 225 0.40 -3.95 -21.14
CA ALA A 225 -1.00 -3.54 -21.13
C ALA A 225 -1.25 -2.32 -20.23
N ASN A 226 -0.73 -2.36 -19.00
CA ASN A 226 -0.85 -1.23 -18.07
C ASN A 226 -0.17 0.03 -18.61
N ILE A 227 1.02 -0.10 -19.20
CA ILE A 227 1.75 1.03 -19.80
C ILE A 227 0.98 1.62 -20.98
N HIS A 228 0.39 0.79 -21.84
CA HIS A 228 -0.48 1.28 -22.92
C HIS A 228 -1.68 2.05 -22.36
N THR A 229 -2.34 1.53 -21.32
CA THR A 229 -3.48 2.19 -20.68
C THR A 229 -3.07 3.51 -20.05
N TRP A 230 -2.11 3.51 -19.13
CA TRP A 230 -1.71 4.70 -18.37
C TRP A 230 -1.15 5.79 -19.26
N ASN A 231 -0.43 5.42 -20.33
CA ASN A 231 0.18 6.40 -21.22
C ASN A 231 -0.64 6.73 -22.47
N THR A 232 -1.79 6.06 -22.65
CA THR A 232 -2.55 6.11 -23.92
C THR A 232 -1.63 5.79 -25.11
N TRP A 233 -0.74 4.82 -24.94
CA TRP A 233 0.29 4.47 -25.91
C TRP A 233 -0.09 3.26 -26.75
N THR A 234 0.28 3.33 -28.01
CA THR A 234 0.37 2.15 -28.88
C THR A 234 1.66 1.36 -28.59
N ARG A 235 1.69 0.10 -29.05
CA ARG A 235 2.92 -0.72 -29.02
C ARG A 235 4.10 -0.02 -29.69
N LYS A 236 3.88 0.69 -30.80
CA LYS A 236 4.94 1.41 -31.53
C LYS A 236 5.57 2.51 -30.68
N GLN A 237 4.76 3.29 -29.97
CA GLN A 237 5.25 4.34 -29.07
C GLN A 237 6.04 3.74 -27.89
N ARG A 238 5.52 2.67 -27.26
CA ARG A 238 6.26 1.98 -26.19
C ARG A 238 7.62 1.46 -26.65
N LEU A 239 7.68 0.80 -27.83
CA LEU A 239 8.94 0.30 -28.37
C LEU A 239 9.91 1.44 -28.70
N LYS A 240 9.42 2.57 -29.23
CA LYS A 240 10.23 3.77 -29.47
C LYS A 240 10.81 4.33 -28.16
N ALA A 241 10.03 4.39 -27.09
CA ALA A 241 10.50 4.83 -25.77
C ALA A 241 11.50 3.84 -25.14
N THR A 242 11.42 2.55 -25.50
CA THR A 242 12.30 1.50 -24.97
C THR A 242 13.71 1.55 -25.59
N GLY A 243 13.84 1.94 -26.87
CA GLY A 243 15.11 1.94 -27.61
C GLY A 243 16.26 2.65 -26.89
N PRO A 244 16.14 3.96 -26.56
CA PRO A 244 17.18 4.70 -25.85
C PRO A 244 17.55 4.11 -24.48
N LEU A 245 16.59 3.46 -23.80
CA LEU A 245 16.83 2.84 -22.50
C LEU A 245 17.65 1.55 -22.59
N LEU A 246 17.49 0.80 -23.68
CA LEU A 246 18.31 -0.38 -23.97
C LEU A 246 19.72 0.04 -24.41
N GLU A 247 19.83 1.06 -25.25
CA GLU A 247 21.11 1.62 -25.69
C GLU A 247 21.94 2.17 -24.52
N ALA A 248 21.28 2.82 -23.56
CA ALA A 248 21.91 3.32 -22.33
C ALA A 248 22.15 2.23 -21.26
N GLY A 249 21.77 0.97 -21.51
CA GLY A 249 21.91 -0.13 -20.54
C GLY A 249 21.03 0.00 -19.28
N LEU A 250 20.08 0.93 -19.26
CA LEU A 250 19.15 1.15 -18.15
C LEU A 250 18.09 0.06 -18.05
N LEU A 251 17.74 -0.54 -19.18
CA LEU A 251 16.86 -1.70 -19.27
C LEU A 251 17.56 -2.85 -20.00
N VAL A 252 17.13 -4.07 -19.68
CA VAL A 252 17.55 -5.30 -20.38
C VAL A 252 16.33 -6.00 -20.96
N GLN A 253 16.52 -6.69 -22.09
CA GLN A 253 15.50 -7.58 -22.63
C GLN A 253 15.62 -8.96 -22.00
N ALA A 254 14.51 -9.48 -21.48
CA ALA A 254 14.46 -10.81 -20.88
C ALA A 254 13.07 -11.42 -21.01
N LYS A 255 12.95 -12.70 -20.66
CA LYS A 255 11.65 -13.36 -20.46
C LYS A 255 11.51 -13.72 -18.98
N ARG A 256 10.51 -13.13 -18.34
CA ARG A 256 10.15 -13.43 -16.94
C ARG A 256 8.71 -13.92 -16.89
N ALA A 257 8.48 -15.04 -16.20
CA ALA A 257 7.16 -15.62 -16.08
C ALA A 257 6.19 -14.62 -15.42
N ARG A 258 4.96 -14.54 -15.93
CA ARG A 258 3.87 -13.68 -15.41
C ARG A 258 4.16 -12.16 -15.39
N ALA A 259 5.23 -11.69 -16.02
CA ALA A 259 5.59 -10.27 -16.03
C ALA A 259 4.78 -9.40 -17.00
N GLY A 260 4.23 -9.99 -18.08
CA GLY A 260 3.44 -9.27 -19.08
C GLY A 260 4.19 -8.18 -19.85
N ARG A 261 5.53 -8.26 -19.91
CA ARG A 261 6.42 -7.34 -20.64
C ARG A 261 7.76 -7.99 -21.00
N THR A 262 8.56 -7.31 -21.80
CA THR A 262 9.86 -7.80 -22.30
C THR A 262 11.08 -6.97 -21.88
N ALA A 263 10.88 -5.76 -21.34
CA ALA A 263 11.96 -4.88 -20.87
C ALA A 263 11.92 -4.76 -19.33
N PHE A 264 13.08 -4.88 -18.71
CA PHE A 264 13.23 -5.01 -17.25
C PHE A 264 14.39 -4.17 -16.74
N LEU A 265 14.34 -3.79 -15.47
CA LEU A 265 15.54 -3.33 -14.79
C LEU A 265 16.56 -4.48 -14.72
N PRO A 266 17.86 -4.21 -14.83
CA PRO A 266 18.87 -5.21 -14.52
C PRO A 266 18.76 -5.66 -13.06
N GLY A 267 18.98 -6.94 -12.79
CA GLY A 267 19.05 -7.49 -11.44
C GLY A 267 18.10 -8.65 -11.11
N GLY A 268 17.89 -8.84 -9.81
CA GLY A 268 17.13 -9.93 -9.23
C GLY A 268 15.63 -9.89 -9.54
N TRP A 269 15.00 -11.06 -9.53
CA TRP A 269 13.58 -11.23 -9.80
C TRP A 269 12.92 -11.92 -8.59
N GLN A 270 11.90 -11.28 -8.02
CA GLN A 270 11.15 -11.83 -6.90
C GLN A 270 9.87 -12.49 -7.42
N GLU A 271 9.71 -13.79 -7.17
CA GLU A 271 8.53 -14.52 -7.57
C GLU A 271 7.29 -14.12 -6.77
N ALA A 272 6.11 -14.39 -7.29
CA ALA A 272 4.85 -14.13 -6.61
C ALA A 272 3.83 -15.23 -6.89
N THR A 273 2.86 -15.38 -6.00
CA THR A 273 1.63 -16.15 -6.23
C THR A 273 0.47 -15.23 -6.52
N SER A 274 -0.53 -15.72 -7.25
CA SER A 274 -1.79 -14.98 -7.49
C SER A 274 -2.41 -14.54 -6.15
N PRO A 275 -2.99 -13.33 -6.07
CA PRO A 275 -3.22 -12.36 -7.14
C PRO A 275 -2.00 -11.47 -7.47
N HIS A 276 -0.96 -11.52 -6.65
CA HIS A 276 0.21 -10.68 -6.81
C HIS A 276 1.03 -11.08 -8.05
N LYS A 277 1.72 -10.09 -8.61
CA LYS A 277 2.61 -10.25 -9.76
C LYS A 277 4.06 -10.24 -9.28
N PRO A 278 4.93 -11.04 -9.92
CA PRO A 278 6.36 -10.98 -9.67
C PRO A 278 6.96 -9.66 -10.17
N MET A 279 8.03 -9.20 -9.54
CA MET A 279 8.67 -7.92 -9.84
C MET A 279 10.18 -7.96 -9.63
N GLU A 280 10.90 -6.96 -10.14
CA GLU A 280 12.33 -6.79 -9.85
C GLU A 280 12.56 -6.54 -8.36
N VAL A 281 13.52 -7.25 -7.75
CA VAL A 281 13.86 -7.13 -6.31
C VAL A 281 14.17 -5.68 -5.92
N TRP A 282 14.71 -4.91 -6.87
CA TRP A 282 14.93 -3.48 -6.76
C TRP A 282 13.73 -2.72 -6.15
N LYS A 283 12.50 -3.10 -6.49
CA LYS A 283 11.28 -2.38 -6.12
C LYS A 283 10.76 -2.71 -4.73
N ALA A 284 11.19 -3.82 -4.14
CA ALA A 284 10.66 -4.32 -2.87
C ALA A 284 10.64 -3.26 -1.74
N PRO A 285 11.65 -2.38 -1.58
CA PRO A 285 11.66 -1.36 -0.53
C PRO A 285 10.52 -0.32 -0.61
N PHE A 286 9.80 -0.22 -1.74
CA PHE A 286 8.70 0.74 -1.91
C PHE A 286 7.31 0.22 -1.49
N TYR A 287 7.19 -1.07 -1.16
CA TYR A 287 5.89 -1.75 -1.09
C TYR A 287 5.58 -2.48 0.23
N ASP A 288 6.29 -2.16 1.31
CA ASP A 288 6.16 -2.79 2.64
C ASP A 288 5.91 -4.32 2.58
N LEU A 289 6.87 -5.02 1.98
CA LEU A 289 6.80 -6.47 1.86
C LEU A 289 7.33 -7.15 3.12
N LEU A 290 6.71 -8.27 3.48
CA LEU A 290 7.28 -9.22 4.43
C LEU A 290 8.57 -9.80 3.87
N ASN A 291 9.51 -10.11 4.77
CA ASN A 291 10.78 -10.73 4.41
C ASN A 291 10.59 -12.23 4.09
N THR A 292 10.00 -12.52 2.92
CA THR A 292 9.83 -13.87 2.40
C THR A 292 10.38 -13.96 0.97
N PRO A 293 10.67 -15.18 0.46
CA PRO A 293 11.18 -15.34 -0.89
C PRO A 293 10.24 -14.84 -2.00
N LYS A 294 8.95 -14.68 -1.71
CA LYS A 294 7.93 -14.25 -2.67
C LYS A 294 7.40 -12.86 -2.32
N VAL A 295 6.89 -12.15 -3.33
CA VAL A 295 6.19 -10.88 -3.13
C VAL A 295 4.98 -11.12 -2.22
N THR A 296 5.13 -10.71 -0.96
CA THR A 296 4.15 -10.90 0.11
C THR A 296 3.99 -9.55 0.81
N PRO A 297 3.06 -8.71 0.36
CA PRO A 297 2.82 -7.42 1.00
C PRO A 297 2.26 -7.61 2.42
N ARG A 298 2.56 -6.68 3.32
CA ARG A 298 1.89 -6.61 4.64
C ARG A 298 0.41 -6.27 4.47
N HIS A 299 0.14 -5.33 3.56
CA HIS A 299 -1.20 -5.03 3.08
C HIS A 299 -1.68 -6.10 2.10
N HIS A 300 -2.99 -6.25 1.89
CA HIS A 300 -3.57 -7.23 0.97
C HIS A 300 -3.24 -6.98 -0.52
N THR A 301 -2.66 -5.84 -0.86
CA THR A 301 -2.23 -5.48 -2.22
C THR A 301 -0.81 -4.92 -2.24
N VAL A 302 -0.15 -5.00 -3.41
CA VAL A 302 1.17 -4.41 -3.63
C VAL A 302 0.98 -2.97 -4.12
N THR A 303 0.65 -2.08 -3.18
CA THR A 303 0.33 -0.67 -3.45
C THR A 303 1.28 0.24 -2.67
N PRO A 304 1.73 1.38 -3.22
CA PRO A 304 2.55 2.33 -2.47
C PRO A 304 1.76 2.88 -1.27
N LEU A 305 2.44 3.06 -0.14
CA LEU A 305 1.87 3.68 1.07
C LEU A 305 2.03 5.21 1.11
N THR A 306 2.48 5.79 0.00
CA THR A 306 2.73 7.21 -0.21
C THR A 306 2.15 7.65 -1.56
N THR A 307 2.22 8.94 -1.87
CA THR A 307 1.77 9.47 -3.16
C THR A 307 2.59 8.87 -4.31
N LEU A 308 2.01 8.82 -5.51
CA LEU A 308 2.78 8.40 -6.69
C LEU A 308 3.90 9.38 -7.04
N ALA A 309 3.73 10.66 -6.70
CA ALA A 309 4.79 11.67 -6.84
C ALA A 309 6.02 11.29 -6.00
N THR A 310 5.81 11.10 -4.70
CA THR A 310 6.85 10.70 -3.74
C THR A 310 7.46 9.36 -4.10
N LEU A 311 6.67 8.40 -4.60
CA LEU A 311 7.21 7.13 -5.09
C LEU A 311 8.23 7.33 -6.23
N TYR A 312 7.95 8.21 -7.19
CA TYR A 312 8.88 8.50 -8.29
C TYR A 312 10.09 9.30 -7.81
N GLU A 313 9.89 10.27 -6.92
CA GLU A 313 10.95 11.04 -6.28
C GLU A 313 11.91 10.13 -5.51
N ASP A 314 11.39 9.23 -4.67
CA ASP A 314 12.18 8.27 -3.89
C ASP A 314 12.95 7.31 -4.79
N ALA A 315 12.31 6.81 -5.85
CA ALA A 315 12.96 5.92 -6.81
C ALA A 315 14.11 6.62 -7.54
N TRP A 316 13.90 7.87 -7.95
CA TRP A 316 14.92 8.69 -8.61
C TRP A 316 16.05 9.10 -7.67
N HIS A 317 15.72 9.52 -6.45
CA HIS A 317 16.69 9.86 -5.42
C HIS A 317 17.59 8.66 -5.09
N ARG A 318 16.99 7.47 -4.90
CA ARG A 318 17.73 6.24 -4.65
C ARG A 318 18.69 5.91 -5.79
N TYR A 319 18.22 6.01 -7.04
CA TYR A 319 19.04 5.83 -8.24
C TYR A 319 20.22 6.81 -8.31
N THR A 320 19.96 8.11 -8.13
CA THR A 320 20.98 9.16 -8.26
C THR A 320 21.98 9.18 -7.12
N THR A 321 21.64 8.61 -5.96
CA THR A 321 22.55 8.44 -4.82
C THR A 321 23.40 7.17 -4.91
N GLY A 322 23.37 6.47 -6.05
CA GLY A 322 24.27 5.37 -6.37
C GLY A 322 23.78 3.98 -5.97
N ASP A 323 22.62 3.88 -5.32
CA ASP A 323 21.91 2.61 -5.24
C ASP A 323 21.16 2.46 -6.58
N THR A 324 21.66 1.63 -7.49
CA THR A 324 21.08 1.47 -8.83
C THR A 324 20.59 0.04 -9.04
N PRO A 325 19.56 -0.20 -9.87
CA PRO A 325 19.18 -1.55 -10.25
C PRO A 325 20.37 -2.33 -10.80
N GLY A 326 20.57 -3.54 -10.30
CA GLY A 326 21.70 -4.36 -10.69
C GLY A 326 21.65 -5.75 -10.09
N TYR A 327 22.50 -6.63 -10.60
CA TYR A 327 22.75 -7.91 -9.96
C TYR A 327 23.60 -7.67 -8.72
N THR A 328 22.96 -7.58 -7.56
CA THR A 328 23.70 -7.71 -6.31
C THR A 328 24.19 -9.15 -6.23
N GLU A 329 25.48 -9.37 -5.93
CA GLU A 329 25.92 -10.67 -5.41
C GLU A 329 24.97 -11.08 -4.29
N LEU A 330 24.62 -12.37 -4.21
CA LEU A 330 23.75 -12.92 -3.17
C LEU A 330 24.34 -12.59 -1.78
N ARG A 331 23.95 -11.45 -1.22
CA ARG A 331 24.21 -11.13 0.17
C ARG A 331 23.25 -12.00 0.98
N THR A 332 23.79 -13.07 1.55
CA THR A 332 23.12 -13.92 2.55
C THR A 332 22.90 -13.20 3.88
N THR A 333 23.12 -11.88 3.94
CA THR A 333 22.91 -11.06 5.13
C THR A 333 21.59 -10.29 5.01
N PRO A 334 20.64 -10.49 5.95
CA PRO A 334 19.33 -9.84 5.93
C PRO A 334 19.44 -8.31 5.92
N TYR A 335 18.58 -7.65 5.14
CA TYR A 335 18.40 -6.20 5.21
C TYR A 335 17.81 -5.84 6.58
N ARG A 336 18.63 -5.23 7.43
CA ARG A 336 18.23 -4.69 8.73
C ARG A 336 17.92 -3.21 8.52
N ARG A 337 16.64 -2.82 8.61
CA ARG A 337 16.30 -1.39 8.70
C ARG A 337 16.29 -0.95 10.16
N ARG A 338 16.85 0.25 10.37
CA ARG A 338 16.79 1.01 11.62
C ARG A 338 15.39 1.57 11.84
#